data_AF-A0A6C0EIT4-F1
#
_entry.id   AF-A0A6C0EIT4-F1
#
_cell.length_a   1.000
_cell.length_b   1.000
_cell.length_c   1.000
_cell.angle_alpha   90.00
_cell.angle_beta   90.00
_cell.angle_gamma   90.00
#
_symmetry.space_group_name_H-M   'P 1'
#
loop_
_entity.id
_entity.type
_entity.pdbx_description
1 polymer ?
#
loop_
_entity_poly.entity_id
_entity_poly.type
_entity_poly.pdbx_seq_one_letter_code
_entity_poly.pdbx_strand_id
1 'polypeptide(L)'
;MSYSKKIIGMPPSLQTIINKEALKSNCVHKLGAVITKGRNKVICRGYNDNMRTSFLDMIVQCQHAEMSVATEFINSYVNPNHLKVYFEKF
;
A
#
# COMPACT_ATOMS: atom_id res chain seq x y z
N MET A 1 30.72 -11.52 -32.06
CA MET A 1 30.00 -10.52 -31.24
C MET A 1 29.15 -11.27 -30.23
N SER A 2 29.53 -11.25 -28.94
CA SER A 2 28.79 -11.91 -27.86
C SER A 2 27.69 -10.97 -27.37
N TYR A 3 26.43 -11.35 -27.49
CA TYR A 3 25.32 -10.60 -26.93
C TYR A 3 25.30 -10.83 -25.40
N SER A 4 25.64 -9.78 -24.64
CA SER A 4 25.44 -9.77 -23.19
C SER A 4 23.93 -9.90 -22.92
N LYS A 5 23.52 -11.03 -22.34
CA LYS A 5 22.16 -11.24 -21.87
C LYS A 5 21.87 -10.15 -20.83
N LYS A 6 20.99 -9.21 -21.13
CA LYS A 6 20.38 -8.36 -20.09
C LYS A 6 19.80 -9.30 -19.04
N ILE A 7 20.36 -9.27 -17.83
CA ILE A 7 19.76 -9.90 -16.66
C ILE A 7 18.51 -9.07 -16.38
N ILE A 8 17.37 -9.50 -16.93
CA ILE A 8 16.07 -8.97 -16.55
C ILE A 8 15.85 -9.52 -15.15
N GLY A 9 16.14 -8.71 -14.13
CA GLY A 9 15.93 -9.08 -12.75
C GLY A 9 14.51 -9.60 -12.58
N MET A 10 14.37 -10.80 -12.00
CA MET A 10 13.07 -11.39 -11.75
C MET A 10 12.25 -10.38 -10.92
N PRO A 11 10.99 -10.08 -11.29
CA PRO A 11 10.19 -9.14 -10.52
C PRO A 11 10.12 -9.63 -9.07
N PRO A 12 10.31 -8.74 -8.08
CA PRO A 12 10.28 -9.12 -6.68
C PRO A 12 8.96 -9.85 -6.38
N SER A 13 9.04 -10.93 -5.62
CA SER A 13 7.84 -11.67 -5.22
C SER A 13 6.87 -10.75 -4.49
N LEU A 14 5.57 -11.05 -4.57
CA LEU A 14 4.52 -10.34 -3.84
C LEU A 14 4.85 -10.22 -2.35
N GLN A 15 5.39 -11.29 -1.76
CA GLN A 15 5.89 -11.32 -0.38
C GLN A 15 6.98 -10.27 -0.12
N THR A 16 7.92 -10.10 -1.05
CA THR A 16 9.01 -9.12 -0.94
C THR A 16 8.45 -7.70 -0.96
N ILE A 17 7.45 -7.43 -1.80
CA ILE A 17 6.79 -6.12 -1.88
C ILE A 17 6.05 -5.84 -0.57
N ILE A 18 5.25 -6.80 -0.09
CA ILE A 18 4.52 -6.69 1.18
C ILE A 18 5.46 -6.42 2.35
N ASN A 19 6.58 -7.15 2.44
CA ASN A 19 7.57 -6.95 3.49
C ASN A 19 8.22 -5.57 3.43
N LYS A 20 8.52 -5.06 2.22
CA LYS A 20 9.05 -3.70 2.04
C LYS A 20 8.07 -2.62 2.49
N GLU A 21 6.77 -2.83 2.27
CA GLU A 21 5.73 -1.90 2.76
C GLU A 21 5.61 -1.98 4.29
N ALA A 22 5.59 -3.18 4.86
CA ALA A 22 5.54 -3.39 6.32
C ALA A 22 6.68 -2.65 7.05
N LEU A 23 7.89 -2.60 6.48
CA LEU A 23 9.02 -1.90 7.08
C LEU A 23 8.81 -0.39 7.29
N LYS A 24 7.88 0.22 6.56
CA LYS A 24 7.52 1.64 6.71
C LYS A 24 6.66 1.91 7.93
N SER A 25 6.05 0.89 8.51
CA SER A 25 5.21 1.00 9.70
C SER A 25 6.02 1.39 10.95
N ASN A 26 5.45 2.30 11.75
CA ASN A 26 5.92 2.68 13.09
C ASN A 26 5.34 1.79 14.20
N CYS A 27 4.46 0.83 13.88
CA CYS A 27 3.84 -0.06 14.84
C CYS A 27 4.83 -1.11 15.36
N VAL A 28 4.56 -1.66 16.56
CA VAL A 28 5.28 -2.82 17.11
C VAL A 28 5.12 -4.03 16.18
N HIS A 29 3.88 -4.29 15.73
CA HIS A 29 3.58 -5.27 14.71
C HIS A 29 3.53 -4.58 13.35
N LYS A 30 4.53 -4.84 12.51
CA LYS A 30 4.68 -4.24 11.18
C LYS A 30 3.93 -5.05 10.14
N LEU A 31 2.86 -4.48 9.60
CA LEU A 31 2.00 -5.11 8.61
C LEU A 31 2.03 -4.31 7.31
N GLY A 32 2.14 -5.04 6.20
CA GLY A 32 2.04 -4.49 4.85
C GLY A 32 0.90 -5.19 4.13
N ALA A 33 0.25 -4.46 3.23
CA ALA A 33 -0.80 -4.99 2.38
C ALA A 33 -0.67 -4.44 0.96
N VAL A 34 -1.19 -5.19 0.00
CA VAL A 34 -1.23 -4.79 -1.41
C VAL A 34 -2.53 -5.27 -2.04
N ILE A 35 -3.05 -4.50 -3.01
CA ILE A 35 -4.09 -4.97 -3.94
C ILE A 35 -3.43 -5.26 -5.28
N THR A 36 -3.79 -6.39 -5.88
CA THR A 36 -3.31 -6.77 -7.21
C THR A 36 -4.44 -6.80 -8.23
N LYS A 37 -4.11 -6.42 -9.47
CA LYS A 37 -4.94 -6.72 -10.64
C LYS A 37 -4.47 -8.03 -11.25
N GLY A 38 -5.24 -9.09 -11.04
CA GLY A 38 -4.82 -10.45 -11.39
C GLY A 38 -3.68 -10.94 -10.50
N ARG A 39 -2.87 -11.89 -11.01
CA ARG A 39 -1.90 -12.62 -10.18
C ARG A 39 -0.64 -11.84 -9.81
N ASN A 40 -0.17 -10.93 -10.68
CA ASN A 40 1.20 -10.39 -10.55
C ASN A 40 1.30 -8.85 -10.56
N LYS A 41 0.23 -8.13 -10.87
CA LYS A 41 0.29 -6.67 -11.00
C LYS A 41 -0.21 -6.01 -9.72
N VAL A 42 0.71 -5.56 -8.86
CA VAL A 42 0.36 -4.70 -7.71
C VAL A 42 -0.13 -3.35 -8.23
N ILE A 43 -1.30 -2.92 -7.76
CA ILE A 43 -1.94 -1.65 -8.15
C ILE A 43 -2.07 -0.65 -6.99
N CYS A 44 -2.08 -1.14 -5.74
CA CYS A 44 -2.07 -0.34 -4.52
C CYS A 44 -1.21 -1.03 -3.45
N ARG A 45 -0.63 -0.26 -2.53
CA ARG A 45 0.32 -0.64 -1.50
C ARG A 45 0.12 0.20 -0.25
N GLY A 46 0.21 -0.43 0.91
CA GLY A 46 -0.03 0.25 2.18
C GLY A 46 0.52 -0.53 3.35
N TYR A 47 0.56 0.14 4.49
CA TYR A 47 1.08 -0.39 5.75
C TYR A 47 0.25 0.15 6.91
N ASN A 48 0.32 -0.51 8.05
CA ASN A 48 -0.37 -0.05 9.25
C ASN A 48 0.40 1.08 9.95
N ASP A 49 -0.34 1.99 10.57
CA ASP A 49 0.20 3.15 11.28
C ASP A 49 -0.50 3.28 12.64
N ASN A 50 0.27 3.53 13.71
CA ASN A 50 -0.26 3.76 15.07
C ASN A 50 -0.55 5.24 15.33
N MET A 51 -0.40 6.11 14.34
CA MET A 51 -0.81 7.50 14.47
C MET A 51 -2.32 7.64 14.36
N ARG A 52 -2.83 8.64 15.07
CA ARG A 52 -4.23 9.04 15.00
C ARG A 52 -4.51 9.52 13.57
N THR A 53 -5.53 8.94 12.97
CA THR A 53 -5.94 9.27 11.61
C THR A 53 -7.44 9.55 11.53
N SER A 54 -7.89 10.27 10.53
CA SER A 54 -9.32 10.44 10.22
C SER A 54 -9.72 9.59 9.01
N PHE A 55 -10.93 9.06 8.98
CA PHE A 55 -11.49 8.37 7.82
C PHE A 55 -12.98 8.63 7.74
N LEU A 56 -13.46 9.24 6.65
CA LEU A 56 -14.86 9.64 6.50
C LEU A 56 -15.37 10.43 7.72
N ASP A 57 -14.59 11.44 8.13
CA ASP A 57 -14.85 12.28 9.31
C ASP A 57 -14.90 11.56 10.67
N MET A 58 -14.51 10.28 10.71
CA MET A 58 -14.32 9.55 11.96
C MET A 58 -12.85 9.50 12.34
N ILE A 59 -12.54 9.92 13.55
CA ILE A 59 -11.20 9.79 14.10
C ILE A 59 -10.99 8.35 14.59
N VAL A 60 -9.91 7.73 14.13
CA VAL A 60 -9.44 6.42 14.57
C VAL A 60 -8.02 6.53 15.14
N GLN A 61 -7.71 5.75 16.16
CA GLN A 61 -6.41 5.81 16.84
C GLN A 61 -5.29 5.11 16.07
N CYS A 62 -5.64 4.16 15.21
CA CYS A 62 -4.70 3.40 14.41
C CYS A 62 -5.32 3.09 13.05
N GLN A 63 -4.45 2.90 12.07
CA GLN A 63 -4.81 2.53 10.72
C GLN A 63 -4.27 1.13 10.42
N HIS A 64 -5.13 0.25 9.93
CA HIS A 64 -4.73 -1.08 9.47
C HIS A 64 -4.12 -1.00 8.06
N ALA A 65 -3.23 -1.95 7.72
CA ALA A 65 -2.59 -1.98 6.40
C ALA A 65 -3.63 -2.13 5.28
N GLU A 66 -4.67 -2.94 5.50
CA GLU A 66 -5.78 -3.16 4.58
C GLU A 66 -6.55 -1.86 4.32
N MET A 67 -6.79 -1.05 5.36
CA MET A 67 -7.46 0.24 5.23
C MET A 67 -6.62 1.24 4.44
N SER A 68 -5.30 1.25 4.67
CA SER A 68 -4.36 2.09 3.93
C SER A 68 -4.42 1.80 2.42
N VAL A 69 -4.39 0.52 2.03
CA VAL A 69 -4.47 0.10 0.63
C VAL A 69 -5.85 0.34 0.02
N ALA A 70 -6.93 0.10 0.78
CA ALA A 70 -8.29 0.34 0.31
C ALA A 70 -8.51 1.83 -0.01
N THR A 71 -7.98 2.72 0.81
CA THR A 71 -8.05 4.16 0.57
C THR A 71 -7.26 4.58 -0.65
N GLU A 72 -6.04 4.08 -0.85
CA GLU A 72 -5.29 4.32 -2.08
C GLU A 72 -6.08 3.84 -3.30
N PHE A 73 -6.72 2.67 -3.21
CA PHE A 73 -7.53 2.12 -4.28
C PHE A 73 -8.74 3.00 -4.61
N ILE A 74 -9.49 3.42 -3.60
CA ILE A 74 -10.66 4.30 -3.77
C ILE A 74 -10.24 5.62 -4.45
N ASN A 75 -9.18 6.25 -3.95
CA ASN A 75 -8.69 7.53 -4.45
C ASN A 75 -8.10 7.44 -5.87
N SER A 76 -7.53 6.30 -6.23
CA SER A 76 -6.84 6.13 -7.52
C SER A 76 -7.72 5.53 -8.62
N TYR A 77 -8.70 4.69 -8.27
CA TYR A 77 -9.43 3.87 -9.23
C TYR A 77 -10.95 3.99 -9.16
N VAL A 78 -11.54 4.37 -8.02
CA VAL A 78 -13.00 4.43 -7.85
C VAL A 78 -13.52 5.87 -8.02
N ASN A 79 -12.88 6.84 -7.35
CA ASN A 79 -13.34 8.23 -7.31
C ASN A 79 -12.25 9.23 -7.72
N PRO A 80 -11.73 9.19 -8.97
CA PRO A 80 -10.74 10.18 -9.40
C PRO A 80 -11.25 11.63 -9.36
N ASN A 81 -12.58 11.85 -9.42
CA ASN A 81 -13.23 13.16 -9.53
C ASN A 81 -14.13 13.56 -8.34
N HIS A 82 -14.21 12.76 -7.27
CA HIS A 82 -15.04 13.04 -6.09
C HIS A 82 -14.22 12.90 -4.80
N LEU A 83 -14.63 13.60 -3.74
CA LEU A 83 -14.09 13.60 -2.36
C LEU A 83 -13.00 12.55 -2.11
N LYS A 84 -11.74 12.99 -2.15
CA LYS A 84 -10.61 12.16 -1.78
C LYS A 84 -10.71 11.80 -0.31
N VAL A 85 -10.58 10.51 -0.02
CA VAL A 85 -10.58 10.01 1.35
C VAL A 85 -9.16 10.08 1.86
N TYR A 86 -8.90 10.94 2.82
CA TYR A 86 -7.57 11.09 3.40
C TYR A 86 -7.57 10.61 4.83
N PHE A 87 -6.43 10.03 5.22
CA PHE A 87 -6.06 9.88 6.61
C PHE A 87 -5.21 11.08 6.98
N GLU A 88 -5.82 12.09 7.61
CA GLU A 88 -5.05 13.19 8.19
C GLU A 88 -4.35 12.70 9.43
N LYS A 89 -3.02 12.82 9.43
CA LYS A 89 -2.15 12.47 10.54
C LYS A 89 -2.19 13.61 11.54
N PHE A 90 -2.64 13.32 12.76
CA PHE A 90 -2.60 14.25 13.90
C PHE A 90 -1.30 14.11 14.68
#